data_AF-A8P476-F1
#
_entry.id   AF-A8P476-F1
#
_cell.length_a   1.000
_cell.length_b   1.000
_cell.length_c   1.000
_cell.angle_alpha   90.00
_cell.angle_beta   90.00
_cell.angle_gamma   90.00
#
_symmetry.space_group_name_H-M   'P 1'
#
loop_
_entity.id
_entity.type
_entity.pdbx_description
1 polymer ?
#
loop_
_entity_poly.entity_id
_entity_poly.type
_entity_poly.pdbx_seq_one_letter_code
_entity_poly.pdbx_strand_id
1 'polypeptide(L)'
;MAPILDLSLLRRANQTPSTLTPGDEGLSTKYLSSTITSLTACITLMVGLLYLVILSCVYKYAYAHPKALNKVSGVWLQRYGPFAYVFLVVASLCEVAMTSWLLFQYRFHHNYPNTEVLIGIRFLLFSSCWTSLTAAAYSILFVHPTWSKHPGVSVGAQSIWLLVTWILWIVGAGLTNAAVPKLLMDLTTCGEVVYCGQIRAVFGAFVPAILCCSRVDSVWTWTSPSLAMAVIQSLALTAGMSAILWLAWQSARDAWDATKRPFSVMSRASQLFSTPY
;
A
#
# COMPACT_ATOMS: atom_id res chain seq x y z
N MET A 1 -15.58 17.82 14.73
CA MET A 1 -15.50 19.28 14.95
C MET A 1 -14.15 19.55 15.59
N ALA A 2 -13.11 19.71 14.78
CA ALA A 2 -11.73 19.94 15.24
C ALA A 2 -11.40 21.43 15.04
N PRO A 3 -10.67 22.07 15.97
CA PRO A 3 -10.33 23.48 15.86
C PRO A 3 -9.45 23.69 14.63
N ILE A 4 -9.92 24.57 13.76
CA ILE A 4 -9.20 25.11 12.61
C ILE A 4 -7.98 25.82 13.18
N LEU A 5 -6.82 25.15 13.14
CA LEU A 5 -5.53 25.75 13.46
C LEU A 5 -5.30 26.87 12.45
N ASP A 6 -5.26 28.10 12.95
CA ASP A 6 -5.13 29.30 12.14
C ASP A 6 -3.71 29.39 11.55
N LEU A 7 -3.55 28.73 10.40
CA LEU A 7 -2.31 28.67 9.61
C LEU A 7 -1.79 30.04 9.17
N SER A 8 -2.60 31.10 9.33
CA SER A 8 -2.23 32.46 8.96
C SER A 8 -1.21 33.08 9.94
N LEU A 9 -1.24 32.71 11.23
CA LEU A 9 -0.29 33.22 12.23
C LEU A 9 1.10 32.57 12.12
N LEU A 10 1.15 31.27 11.79
CA LEU A 10 2.43 30.57 11.52
C LEU A 10 3.13 31.09 10.25
N ARG A 11 2.38 31.72 9.33
CA ARG A 11 2.94 32.34 8.12
C ARG A 11 3.65 33.67 8.39
N ARG A 12 3.25 34.43 9.43
CA ARG A 12 3.88 35.73 9.75
C ARG A 12 5.19 35.62 10.53
N ALA A 13 5.39 34.56 11.30
CA ALA A 13 6.59 34.44 12.15
C ALA A 13 7.89 34.12 11.37
N ASN A 14 7.81 33.77 10.07
CA ASN A 14 8.99 33.36 9.29
C ASN A 14 9.50 34.43 8.31
N GLN A 15 9.01 35.67 8.40
CA GLN A 15 9.54 36.80 7.61
C GLN A 15 10.49 37.63 8.47
N THR A 16 11.67 37.08 8.77
CA THR A 16 12.83 37.88 9.14
C THR A 16 13.58 38.23 7.85
N PRO A 17 13.74 39.53 7.52
CA PRO A 17 14.42 39.95 6.30
C PRO A 17 15.91 39.66 6.45
N SER A 18 16.32 38.49 5.99
CA SER A 18 17.72 38.10 5.91
C SER A 18 18.30 38.76 4.67
N THR A 19 19.14 39.77 4.86
CA THR A 19 19.94 40.39 3.80
C THR A 19 20.98 39.36 3.34
N LEU A 20 20.55 38.40 2.52
CA LEU A 20 21.34 37.25 2.11
C LEU A 20 21.95 37.54 0.73
N THR A 21 23.27 37.37 0.66
CA THR A 21 24.09 37.53 -0.54
C THR A 21 23.58 36.62 -1.66
N PRO A 22 23.35 37.14 -2.89
CA PRO A 22 22.68 36.42 -3.98
C PRO A 22 23.42 35.17 -4.50
N GLY A 23 24.57 34.80 -3.93
CA GLY A 23 25.32 33.58 -4.25
C GLY A 23 24.98 32.36 -3.37
N ASP A 24 24.44 32.55 -2.16
CA ASP A 24 24.35 31.44 -1.17
C ASP A 24 23.03 30.64 -1.23
N GLU A 25 21.94 31.21 -1.77
CA GLU A 25 20.63 30.55 -1.75
C GLU A 25 20.56 29.29 -2.63
N GLY A 26 21.30 29.28 -3.74
CA GLY A 26 21.34 28.15 -4.68
C GLY A 26 22.06 26.91 -4.11
N LEU A 27 23.09 27.10 -3.29
CA LEU A 27 23.88 26.01 -2.72
C LEU A 27 23.11 25.31 -1.59
N SER A 28 22.45 26.09 -0.73
CA SER A 28 21.65 25.60 0.40
C SER A 28 20.49 24.71 -0.06
N THR A 29 19.77 25.14 -1.10
CA THR A 29 18.62 24.39 -1.63
C THR A 29 19.01 23.02 -2.21
N LYS A 30 20.14 22.95 -2.94
CA LYS A 30 20.66 21.69 -3.48
C LYS A 30 21.07 20.72 -2.38
N TYR A 31 21.75 21.23 -1.34
CA TYR A 31 22.18 20.43 -0.20
C TYR A 31 20.98 19.85 0.57
N LEU A 32 19.95 20.66 0.82
CA LEU A 32 18.72 20.23 1.47
C LEU A 32 18.00 19.13 0.68
N SER A 33 17.86 19.31 -0.64
CA SER A 33 17.20 18.32 -1.51
C SER A 33 17.89 16.95 -1.47
N SER A 34 19.24 16.94 -1.55
CA SER A 34 20.03 15.71 -1.44
C SER A 34 20.00 15.08 -0.04
N THR A 35 19.91 15.91 1.00
CA THR A 35 19.81 15.42 2.38
C THR A 35 18.46 14.74 2.61
N ILE A 36 17.37 15.34 2.11
CA ILE A 36 16.01 14.82 2.27
C ILE A 36 15.81 13.50 1.50
N THR A 37 16.33 13.38 0.28
CA THR A 37 16.29 12.10 -0.46
C THR A 37 16.97 10.99 0.34
N SER A 38 18.18 11.26 0.83
CA SER A 38 18.96 10.31 1.61
C SER A 38 18.25 9.91 2.90
N LEU A 39 17.75 10.90 3.66
CA LEU A 39 17.00 10.65 4.89
C LEU A 39 15.72 9.85 4.65
N THR A 40 14.96 10.20 3.62
CA THR A 40 13.71 9.49 3.28
C THR A 40 14.01 8.04 2.90
N ALA A 41 15.01 7.81 2.05
CA ALA A 41 15.44 6.47 1.67
C ALA A 41 15.92 5.65 2.90
N CYS A 42 16.72 6.27 3.77
CA CYS A 42 17.22 5.63 4.98
C CYS A 42 16.09 5.23 5.93
N ILE A 43 15.15 6.13 6.21
CA ILE A 43 14.00 5.86 7.08
C ILE A 43 13.14 4.74 6.50
N THR A 44 12.83 4.80 5.20
CA THR A 44 12.02 3.76 4.53
C THR A 44 12.69 2.39 4.60
N LEU A 45 14.00 2.32 4.39
CA LEU A 45 14.77 1.08 4.52
C LEU A 45 14.79 0.56 5.97
N MET A 46 15.00 1.44 6.96
CA MET A 46 14.97 1.07 8.38
C MET A 46 13.61 0.50 8.79
N VAL A 47 12.51 1.12 8.35
CA VAL A 47 11.14 0.62 8.60
C VAL A 47 10.90 -0.72 7.89
N GLY A 48 11.33 -0.85 6.64
CA GLY A 48 11.20 -2.11 5.89
C GLY A 48 11.99 -3.27 6.53
N LEU A 49 13.22 -3.02 6.98
CA LEU A 49 14.05 -3.99 7.68
C LEU A 49 13.45 -4.38 9.03
N LEU A 50 12.98 -3.40 9.81
CA LEU A 50 12.30 -3.65 11.08
C LEU A 50 11.08 -4.56 10.89
N TYR A 51 10.28 -4.30 9.86
CA TYR A 51 9.15 -5.15 9.49
C TYR A 51 9.59 -6.58 9.15
N LEU A 52 10.64 -6.76 8.34
CA LEU A 52 11.17 -8.09 7.99
C LEU A 52 11.70 -8.85 9.20
N VAL A 53 12.34 -8.17 10.15
CA VAL A 53 12.81 -8.78 11.41
C VAL A 53 11.63 -9.28 12.23
N ILE A 54 10.61 -8.44 12.43
CA ILE A 54 9.38 -8.83 13.16
C ILE A 54 8.72 -10.02 12.48
N LEU A 55 8.54 -9.98 11.16
CA LEU A 55 7.92 -11.05 10.40
C LEU A 55 8.74 -12.36 10.50
N SER A 56 10.06 -12.28 10.44
CA SER A 56 10.95 -13.43 10.59
C SER A 56 10.85 -14.06 11.97
N CYS A 57 10.75 -13.24 13.03
CA CYS A 57 10.52 -13.71 14.39
C CYS A 57 9.17 -14.42 14.53
N VAL A 58 8.10 -13.82 14.00
CA VAL A 58 6.74 -14.41 14.04
C VAL A 58 6.69 -15.69 13.19
N TYR A 59 7.38 -15.74 12.06
CA TYR A 59 7.47 -16.93 11.21
C TYR A 59 8.20 -18.09 11.91
N LYS A 60 9.34 -17.81 12.56
CA LYS A 60 10.03 -18.82 13.39
C LYS A 60 9.13 -19.34 14.51
N TYR A 61 8.39 -18.45 15.17
CA TYR A 61 7.45 -18.84 16.22
C TYR A 61 6.30 -19.73 15.68
N ALA A 62 5.77 -19.41 14.50
CA ALA A 62 4.74 -20.22 13.84
C ALA A 62 5.26 -21.59 13.40
N TYR A 63 6.51 -21.68 12.95
CA TYR A 63 7.15 -22.95 12.58
C TYR A 63 7.28 -23.89 13.80
N ALA A 64 7.58 -23.35 14.98
CA ALA A 64 7.67 -24.12 16.22
C ALA A 64 6.30 -24.65 16.72
N HIS A 65 5.18 -24.08 16.25
CA HIS A 65 3.83 -24.43 16.69
C HIS A 65 2.90 -24.69 15.48
N PRO A 66 3.12 -25.79 14.74
CA PRO A 66 2.36 -26.07 13.54
C PRO A 66 0.86 -26.28 13.86
N LYS A 67 0.00 -25.70 13.02
CA LYS A 67 -1.45 -25.90 13.10
C LYS A 67 -1.84 -27.09 12.24
N ALA A 68 -2.64 -27.99 12.80
CA ALA A 68 -3.30 -29.04 12.02
C ALA A 68 -4.40 -28.40 11.15
N LEU A 69 -4.12 -28.20 9.85
CA LEU A 69 -5.11 -27.77 8.87
C LEU A 69 -5.71 -29.00 8.18
N ASN A 70 -7.02 -29.18 8.33
CA ASN A 70 -7.74 -30.34 7.77
C ASN A 70 -8.24 -30.10 6.32
N LYS A 71 -7.94 -28.96 5.69
CA LYS A 71 -8.41 -28.64 4.32
C LYS A 71 -7.26 -28.20 3.41
N VAL A 72 -7.17 -28.82 2.25
CA VAL A 72 -6.17 -28.55 1.20
C VAL A 72 -6.21 -27.09 0.74
N SER A 73 -7.40 -26.48 0.63
CA SER A 73 -7.55 -25.07 0.25
C SER A 73 -6.94 -24.10 1.26
N GLY A 74 -6.99 -24.43 2.56
CA GLY A 74 -6.37 -23.63 3.62
C GLY A 74 -4.85 -23.63 3.55
N VAL A 75 -4.25 -24.73 3.08
CA VAL A 75 -2.79 -24.86 2.95
C VAL A 75 -2.24 -23.87 1.92
N TRP A 76 -2.93 -23.72 0.77
CA TRP A 76 -2.51 -22.76 -0.26
C TRP A 76 -2.61 -21.32 0.24
N LEU A 77 -3.73 -20.96 0.86
CA LEU A 77 -3.92 -19.62 1.41
C LEU A 77 -2.86 -19.29 2.48
N GLN A 78 -2.54 -20.25 3.35
CA GLN A 78 -1.55 -20.03 4.40
C GLN A 78 -0.13 -19.90 3.84
N ARG A 79 0.17 -20.56 2.71
CA ARG A 79 1.49 -20.53 2.08
C ARG A 79 1.74 -19.23 1.31
N TYR A 80 0.77 -18.75 0.53
CA TYR A 80 0.95 -17.59 -0.35
C TYR A 80 0.49 -16.27 0.28
N GLY A 81 -0.41 -16.30 1.26
CA GLY A 81 -0.93 -15.11 1.93
C GLY A 81 0.18 -14.17 2.46
N PRO A 82 1.15 -14.66 3.25
CA PRO A 82 2.21 -13.81 3.79
C PRO A 82 3.02 -13.09 2.72
N PHE A 83 3.35 -13.75 1.60
CA PHE A 83 4.10 -13.13 0.51
C PHE A 83 3.33 -11.97 -0.14
N ALA A 84 2.01 -12.12 -0.33
CA ALA A 84 1.17 -11.04 -0.84
C ALA A 84 1.16 -9.83 0.09
N TYR A 85 1.09 -10.05 1.42
CA TYR A 85 1.15 -8.95 2.39
C TYR A 85 2.52 -8.28 2.44
N VAL A 86 3.63 -9.04 2.37
CA VAL A 86 4.98 -8.45 2.30
C VAL A 86 5.10 -7.56 1.06
N PHE A 87 4.63 -8.04 -0.09
CA PHE A 87 4.62 -7.25 -1.32
C PHE A 87 3.83 -5.94 -1.16
N LEU A 88 2.62 -6.01 -0.58
CA LEU A 88 1.81 -4.80 -0.30
C LEU A 88 2.51 -3.82 0.66
N VAL A 89 3.16 -4.31 1.71
CA VAL A 89 3.90 -3.46 2.67
C VAL A 89 5.09 -2.79 2.00
N VAL A 90 5.93 -3.53 1.28
CA VAL A 90 7.12 -2.98 0.61
C VAL A 90 6.71 -1.92 -0.40
N ALA A 91 5.69 -2.20 -1.20
CA ALA A 91 5.34 -1.31 -2.28
C ALA A 91 4.54 -0.07 -1.81
N SER A 92 3.76 -0.17 -0.72
CA SER A 92 3.23 1.01 -0.04
C SER A 92 4.32 1.86 0.63
N LEU A 93 5.38 1.25 1.19
CA LEU A 93 6.54 1.99 1.72
C LEU A 93 7.30 2.76 0.62
N CYS A 94 7.44 2.17 -0.58
CA CYS A 94 7.97 2.87 -1.75
C CYS A 94 7.10 4.08 -2.14
N GLU A 95 5.78 3.92 -2.12
CA GLU A 95 4.84 5.00 -2.41
C GLU A 95 4.89 6.12 -1.34
N VAL A 96 5.01 5.76 -0.05
CA VAL A 96 5.25 6.73 1.04
C VAL A 96 6.53 7.52 0.79
N ALA A 97 7.62 6.86 0.38
CA ALA A 97 8.89 7.53 0.12
C ALA A 97 8.77 8.54 -1.04
N MET A 98 8.15 8.13 -2.15
CA MET A 98 7.99 8.97 -3.35
C MET A 98 7.05 10.16 -3.10
N THR A 99 5.90 9.91 -2.47
CA THR A 99 4.92 10.97 -2.16
C THR A 99 5.46 11.95 -1.11
N SER A 100 6.16 11.46 -0.08
CA SER A 100 6.83 12.32 0.91
C SER A 100 7.90 13.19 0.25
N TRP A 101 8.74 12.60 -0.60
CA TRP A 101 9.77 13.34 -1.34
C TRP A 101 9.16 14.44 -2.22
N LEU A 102 8.14 14.13 -3.03
CA LEU A 102 7.44 15.12 -3.86
C LEU A 102 6.86 16.26 -3.02
N LEU A 103 6.22 15.92 -1.89
CA LEU A 103 5.62 16.90 -0.99
C LEU A 103 6.67 17.84 -0.40
N PHE A 104 7.86 17.33 -0.06
CA PHE A 104 8.98 18.16 0.35
C PHE A 104 9.46 19.07 -0.77
N GLN A 105 9.69 18.56 -1.98
CA GLN A 105 10.13 19.39 -3.12
C GLN A 105 9.16 20.54 -3.41
N TYR A 106 7.85 20.26 -3.40
CA TYR A 106 6.84 21.31 -3.59
C TYR A 106 6.83 22.35 -2.48
N ARG A 107 7.16 21.95 -1.25
CA ARG A 107 7.23 22.88 -0.12
C ARG A 107 8.47 23.77 -0.20
N PHE A 108 9.62 23.23 -0.58
CA PHE A 108 10.88 24.00 -0.65
C PHE A 108 10.92 24.93 -1.86
N HIS A 109 10.48 24.46 -3.01
CA HIS A 109 10.54 25.24 -4.24
C HIS A 109 9.30 26.10 -4.49
N HIS A 110 8.22 25.93 -3.71
CA HIS A 110 6.93 26.59 -3.93
C HIS A 110 6.35 26.44 -5.36
N ASN A 111 6.81 25.43 -6.10
CA ASN A 111 6.50 25.22 -7.52
C ASN A 111 5.49 24.06 -7.71
N TYR A 112 4.40 24.04 -6.95
CA TYR A 112 3.33 23.08 -7.22
C TYR A 112 2.46 23.59 -8.38
N PRO A 113 2.13 22.75 -9.38
CA PRO A 113 1.42 23.21 -10.57
C PRO A 113 -0.01 23.68 -10.25
N ASN A 114 -0.72 22.93 -9.41
CA ASN A 114 -2.09 23.21 -8.97
C ASN A 114 -2.27 22.78 -7.51
N THR A 115 -3.20 23.42 -6.79
CA THR A 115 -3.60 23.01 -5.42
C THR A 115 -4.23 21.61 -5.41
N GLU A 116 -4.88 21.21 -6.49
CA GLU A 116 -5.47 19.87 -6.62
C GLU A 116 -4.41 18.76 -6.63
N VAL A 117 -3.27 18.97 -7.31
CA VAL A 117 -2.15 18.01 -7.29
C VAL A 117 -1.64 17.82 -5.87
N LEU A 118 -1.53 18.91 -5.12
CA LEU A 118 -1.08 18.87 -3.73
C LEU A 118 -2.07 18.10 -2.83
N ILE A 119 -3.37 18.25 -3.04
CA ILE A 119 -4.41 17.49 -2.33
C ILE A 119 -4.32 16.00 -2.68
N GLY A 120 -4.19 15.68 -3.98
CA GLY A 120 -4.02 14.30 -4.45
C GLY A 120 -2.81 13.60 -3.85
N ILE A 121 -1.64 14.25 -3.84
CA ILE A 121 -0.40 13.69 -3.27
C ILE A 121 -0.51 13.48 -1.76
N ARG A 122 -1.14 14.41 -1.03
CA ARG A 122 -1.37 14.24 0.42
C ARG A 122 -2.31 13.07 0.71
N PHE A 123 -3.33 12.89 -0.12
CA PHE A 123 -4.26 11.77 0.01
C PHE A 123 -3.59 10.43 -0.33
N LEU A 124 -2.72 10.38 -1.35
CA LEU A 124 -1.90 9.19 -1.65
C LEU A 124 -0.92 8.87 -0.53
N LEU A 125 -0.29 9.87 0.08
CA LEU A 125 0.56 9.66 1.26
C LEU A 125 -0.24 9.06 2.43
N PHE A 126 -1.46 9.56 2.68
CA PHE A 126 -2.35 8.99 3.69
C PHE A 126 -2.74 7.54 3.35
N SER A 127 -3.13 7.27 2.10
CA SER A 127 -3.54 5.95 1.61
C SER A 127 -2.40 4.92 1.70
N SER A 128 -1.18 5.31 1.32
CA SER A 128 0.00 4.45 1.39
C SER A 128 0.44 4.18 2.84
N CYS A 129 0.40 5.17 3.74
CA CYS A 129 0.58 4.97 5.17
C CYS A 129 -0.47 4.03 5.77
N TRP A 130 -1.75 4.24 5.43
CA TRP A 130 -2.85 3.37 5.84
C TRP A 130 -2.61 1.92 5.40
N THR A 131 -2.26 1.74 4.12
CA THR A 131 -1.98 0.42 3.53
C THR A 131 -0.80 -0.25 4.22
N SER A 132 0.29 0.47 4.43
CA SER A 132 1.49 -0.07 5.07
C SER A 132 1.21 -0.55 6.49
N LEU A 133 0.56 0.29 7.31
CA LEU A 133 0.24 -0.04 8.71
C LEU A 133 -0.72 -1.23 8.81
N THR A 134 -1.79 -1.20 8.03
CA THR A 134 -2.82 -2.24 8.10
C THR A 134 -2.38 -3.54 7.46
N ALA A 135 -1.66 -3.52 6.33
CA ALA A 135 -1.09 -4.73 5.72
C ALA A 135 -0.04 -5.36 6.64
N ALA A 136 0.81 -4.56 7.31
CA ALA A 136 1.75 -5.06 8.30
C ALA A 136 1.03 -5.72 9.48
N ALA A 137 -0.01 -5.06 10.03
CA ALA A 137 -0.81 -5.63 11.11
C ALA A 137 -1.50 -6.95 10.69
N TYR A 138 -2.11 -7.00 9.51
CA TYR A 138 -2.73 -8.22 8.98
C TYR A 138 -1.72 -9.33 8.73
N SER A 139 -0.51 -9.00 8.26
CA SER A 139 0.57 -9.99 8.08
C SER A 139 0.95 -10.68 9.39
N ILE A 140 1.10 -9.90 10.48
CA ILE A 140 1.44 -10.42 11.81
C ILE A 140 0.28 -11.26 12.35
N LEU A 141 -0.95 -10.74 12.25
CA LEU A 141 -2.16 -11.44 12.66
C LEU A 141 -2.32 -12.81 11.97
N PHE A 142 -1.96 -12.90 10.69
CA PHE A 142 -2.10 -14.11 9.91
C PHE A 142 -1.04 -15.17 10.24
N VAL A 143 0.21 -14.75 10.48
CA VAL A 143 1.30 -15.67 10.83
C VAL A 143 1.17 -16.13 12.29
N HIS A 144 0.62 -15.29 13.19
CA HIS A 144 0.56 -15.62 14.61
C HIS A 144 -0.43 -16.76 14.94
N PRO A 145 0.01 -17.82 15.65
CA PRO A 145 -0.81 -19.02 15.80
C PRO A 145 -2.05 -18.85 16.68
N THR A 146 -1.97 -18.07 17.75
CA THR A 146 -3.10 -17.89 18.68
C THR A 146 -4.13 -16.88 18.17
N TRP A 147 -3.69 -15.87 17.42
CA TRP A 147 -4.56 -14.75 17.01
C TRP A 147 -5.49 -15.10 15.86
N SER A 148 -5.13 -16.08 15.03
CA SER A 148 -6.01 -16.52 13.94
C SER A 148 -7.33 -17.15 14.41
N LYS A 149 -7.48 -17.45 15.72
CA LYS A 149 -8.73 -17.96 16.27
C LYS A 149 -9.77 -16.84 16.49
N HIS A 150 -9.34 -15.57 16.47
CA HIS A 150 -10.27 -14.45 16.65
C HIS A 150 -11.08 -14.17 15.38
N PRO A 151 -12.37 -13.84 15.50
CA PRO A 151 -13.24 -13.56 14.36
C PRO A 151 -12.78 -12.35 13.53
N GLY A 152 -11.95 -11.46 14.11
CA GLY A 152 -11.34 -10.35 13.38
C GLY A 152 -10.35 -10.78 12.28
N VAL A 153 -9.85 -12.02 12.31
CA VAL A 153 -8.99 -12.58 11.25
C VAL A 153 -9.83 -13.32 10.19
N SER A 154 -11.15 -13.12 10.19
CA SER A 154 -12.03 -13.67 9.18
C SER A 154 -11.63 -13.21 7.77
N VAL A 155 -11.72 -14.13 6.81
CA VAL A 155 -11.52 -13.87 5.37
C VAL A 155 -12.39 -12.71 4.90
N GLY A 156 -13.60 -12.56 5.45
CA GLY A 156 -14.50 -11.45 5.13
C GLY A 156 -13.97 -10.08 5.58
N ALA A 157 -13.35 -10.00 6.76
CA ALA A 157 -12.77 -8.75 7.25
C ALA A 157 -11.58 -8.33 6.38
N GLN A 158 -10.76 -9.30 5.96
CA GLN A 158 -9.64 -9.05 5.03
C GLN A 158 -10.13 -8.60 3.65
N SER A 159 -11.22 -9.19 3.12
CA SER A 159 -11.79 -8.75 1.85
C SER A 159 -12.37 -7.35 1.89
N ILE A 160 -13.05 -6.98 2.99
CA ILE A 160 -13.57 -5.61 3.18
C ILE A 160 -12.41 -4.62 3.28
N TRP A 161 -11.37 -4.95 4.05
CA TRP A 161 -10.18 -4.12 4.16
C TRP A 161 -9.47 -3.92 2.81
N LEU A 162 -9.31 -4.98 2.02
CA LEU A 162 -8.74 -4.89 0.66
C LEU A 162 -9.58 -3.98 -0.24
N LEU A 163 -10.92 -4.10 -0.17
CA LEU A 163 -11.84 -3.26 -0.93
C LEU A 163 -11.70 -1.78 -0.54
N VAL A 164 -11.65 -1.47 0.76
CA VAL A 164 -11.45 -0.09 1.26
C VAL A 164 -10.12 0.47 0.78
N THR A 165 -9.04 -0.32 0.91
CA THR A 165 -7.70 0.07 0.46
C THR A 165 -7.65 0.33 -1.04
N TRP A 166 -8.32 -0.52 -1.82
CA TRP A 166 -8.45 -0.35 -3.26
C TRP A 166 -9.20 0.93 -3.63
N ILE A 167 -10.33 1.22 -2.96
CA ILE A 167 -11.09 2.47 -3.18
C ILE A 167 -10.23 3.69 -2.84
N LEU A 168 -9.52 3.69 -1.70
CA LEU A 168 -8.62 4.78 -1.33
C LEU A 168 -7.53 4.99 -2.39
N TRP A 169 -6.96 3.91 -2.93
CA TRP A 169 -5.97 4.01 -4.01
C TRP A 169 -6.58 4.58 -5.31
N ILE A 170 -7.73 4.07 -5.75
CA ILE A 170 -8.42 4.55 -6.96
C ILE A 170 -8.81 6.03 -6.84
N VAL A 171 -9.33 6.45 -5.68
CA VAL A 171 -9.67 7.86 -5.43
C VAL A 171 -8.42 8.73 -5.46
N GLY A 172 -7.31 8.28 -4.85
CA GLY A 172 -6.05 9.01 -4.89
C GLY A 172 -5.51 9.17 -6.31
N ALA A 173 -5.47 8.07 -7.07
CA ALA A 173 -5.08 8.08 -8.47
C ALA A 173 -6.00 9.00 -9.30
N GLY A 174 -7.32 8.91 -9.09
CA GLY A 174 -8.32 9.73 -9.76
C GLY A 174 -8.13 11.23 -9.51
N LEU A 175 -7.91 11.63 -8.26
CA LEU A 175 -7.64 13.03 -7.88
C LEU A 175 -6.37 13.56 -8.56
N THR A 176 -5.29 12.79 -8.54
CA THR A 176 -4.05 13.19 -9.20
C THR A 176 -4.15 13.23 -10.73
N ASN A 177 -4.95 12.34 -11.34
CA ASN A 177 -5.18 12.32 -12.79
C ASN A 177 -6.06 13.49 -13.24
N ALA A 178 -7.10 13.82 -12.46
CA ALA A 178 -7.94 14.99 -12.71
C ALA A 178 -7.14 16.30 -12.64
N ALA A 179 -6.16 16.37 -11.73
CA ALA A 179 -5.34 17.55 -11.54
C ALA A 179 -4.28 17.76 -12.64
N VAL A 180 -3.92 16.70 -13.39
CA VAL A 180 -2.95 16.75 -14.49
C VAL A 180 -3.42 15.89 -15.68
N PRO A 181 -4.49 16.28 -16.39
CA PRO A 181 -5.10 15.44 -17.44
C PRO A 181 -4.15 15.19 -18.63
N LYS A 182 -3.14 16.06 -18.82
CA LYS A 182 -2.13 15.92 -19.87
C LYS A 182 -1.10 14.81 -19.60
N LEU A 183 -1.02 14.27 -18.37
CA LEU A 183 0.01 13.29 -18.00
C LEU A 183 -0.11 11.95 -18.75
N LEU A 184 -1.33 11.60 -19.20
CA LEU A 184 -1.62 10.35 -19.90
C LEU A 184 -1.68 10.49 -21.42
N MET A 185 -1.98 11.68 -21.94
CA MET A 185 -2.23 11.87 -23.38
C MET A 185 -0.97 12.24 -24.17
N ASP A 186 -0.02 12.97 -23.59
CA ASP A 186 1.21 13.40 -24.28
C ASP A 186 2.46 12.82 -23.61
N LEU A 187 2.94 11.67 -24.11
CA LEU A 187 4.13 11.00 -23.58
C LEU A 187 5.42 11.75 -23.90
N THR A 188 5.42 12.59 -24.93
CA THR A 188 6.59 13.26 -25.50
C THR A 188 6.79 14.68 -24.97
N THR A 189 5.77 15.29 -24.36
CA THR A 189 5.77 16.71 -24.00
C THR A 189 5.24 16.94 -22.58
N CYS A 190 5.99 16.49 -21.57
CA CYS A 190 5.87 16.97 -20.18
C CYS A 190 6.39 18.44 -20.03
N GLY A 191 6.10 19.32 -21.00
CA GLY A 191 6.84 20.57 -21.21
C GLY A 191 6.68 21.62 -20.11
N GLU A 192 5.67 21.51 -19.26
CA GLU A 192 5.33 22.55 -18.28
C GLU A 192 5.23 22.06 -16.83
N VAL A 193 5.20 20.75 -16.61
CA VAL A 193 5.01 20.18 -15.28
C VAL A 193 6.36 19.81 -14.67
N VAL A 194 6.77 20.60 -13.67
CA VAL A 194 7.96 20.30 -12.87
C VAL A 194 7.75 18.93 -12.20
N TYR A 195 8.74 18.05 -12.29
CA TYR A 195 8.71 16.67 -11.75
C TYR A 195 7.69 15.72 -12.41
N CYS A 196 7.32 15.94 -13.69
CA CYS A 196 6.39 15.06 -14.42
C CYS A 196 6.77 13.56 -14.35
N GLY A 197 8.07 13.24 -14.46
CA GLY A 197 8.57 11.86 -14.38
C GLY A 197 8.32 11.20 -13.02
N GLN A 198 8.52 11.94 -11.93
CA GLN A 198 8.30 11.47 -10.57
C GLN A 198 6.82 11.32 -10.26
N ILE A 199 5.97 12.24 -10.72
CA ILE A 199 4.51 12.09 -10.62
C ILE A 199 4.07 10.82 -11.36
N ARG A 200 4.56 10.60 -12.58
CA ARG A 200 4.26 9.37 -13.35
C ARG A 200 4.74 8.10 -12.65
N ALA A 201 5.87 8.15 -11.95
CA ALA A 201 6.37 7.02 -11.17
C ALA A 201 5.42 6.63 -10.03
N VAL A 202 4.74 7.59 -9.40
CA VAL A 202 3.72 7.32 -8.36
C VAL A 202 2.55 6.49 -8.92
N PHE A 203 2.21 6.63 -10.21
CA PHE A 203 1.10 5.89 -10.84
C PHE A 203 1.47 4.51 -11.41
N GLY A 204 2.74 4.27 -11.75
CA GLY A 204 3.10 3.15 -12.63
C GLY A 204 4.16 2.17 -12.11
N ALA A 205 4.75 2.42 -10.93
CA ALA A 205 5.99 1.75 -10.54
C ALA A 205 5.83 0.73 -9.39
N PHE A 206 4.85 -0.19 -9.44
CA PHE A 206 4.76 -1.22 -8.40
C PHE A 206 5.58 -2.50 -8.71
N VAL A 207 5.92 -2.79 -9.97
CA VAL A 207 6.57 -4.08 -10.33
C VAL A 207 8.03 -3.93 -10.83
N PRO A 208 8.39 -2.96 -11.68
CA PRO A 208 9.80 -2.82 -12.10
C PRO A 208 10.70 -2.21 -11.01
N ALA A 209 10.16 -1.38 -10.11
CA ALA A 209 10.94 -0.64 -9.11
C ALA A 209 11.51 -1.52 -7.99
N ILE A 210 10.87 -2.66 -7.67
CA ILE A 210 11.40 -3.64 -6.71
C ILE A 210 12.66 -4.33 -7.27
N LEU A 211 12.72 -4.54 -8.60
CA LEU A 211 13.96 -4.96 -9.26
C LEU A 211 14.99 -3.81 -9.36
N CYS A 212 14.53 -2.55 -9.50
CA CYS A 212 15.41 -1.39 -9.72
C CYS A 212 16.07 -0.84 -8.44
N CYS A 213 15.44 -0.95 -7.26
CA CYS A 213 16.04 -0.47 -6.00
C CYS A 213 17.32 -1.22 -5.59
N SER A 214 17.64 -2.34 -6.24
CA SER A 214 18.90 -3.07 -6.00
C SER A 214 20.10 -2.49 -6.78
N ARG A 215 19.92 -1.47 -7.62
CA ARG A 215 21.01 -0.89 -8.43
C ARG A 215 20.91 0.64 -8.49
N VAL A 216 21.56 1.28 -7.52
CA VAL A 216 21.53 2.73 -7.25
C VAL A 216 22.24 3.59 -8.31
N ASP A 217 23.02 3.03 -9.24
CA ASP A 217 23.96 3.85 -10.03
C ASP A 217 23.74 3.94 -11.55
N SER A 218 22.72 3.30 -12.13
CA SER A 218 22.53 3.36 -13.59
C SER A 218 21.39 4.28 -14.01
N VAL A 219 21.80 5.46 -14.46
CA VAL A 219 21.10 6.47 -15.27
C VAL A 219 19.86 5.94 -16.00
N TRP A 220 18.76 6.64 -15.74
CA TRP A 220 17.41 6.45 -16.24
C TRP A 220 17.28 6.60 -17.76
N THR A 221 17.49 5.54 -18.55
CA THR A 221 17.00 5.50 -19.94
C THR A 221 15.67 4.78 -19.99
N TRP A 222 14.60 5.53 -19.72
CA TRP A 222 13.21 5.14 -19.98
C TRP A 222 12.93 5.18 -21.49
N THR A 223 13.09 4.07 -22.20
CA THR A 223 12.55 3.92 -23.55
C THR A 223 11.50 2.81 -23.58
N SER A 224 10.24 3.20 -23.36
CA SER A 224 8.91 2.62 -23.71
C SER A 224 8.76 1.09 -23.89
N PRO A 225 7.74 0.42 -23.27
CA PRO A 225 6.32 0.81 -23.21
C PRO A 225 5.74 0.74 -21.78
N SER A 226 5.74 1.88 -21.08
CA SER A 226 5.36 1.93 -19.65
C SER A 226 3.85 2.02 -19.39
N LEU A 227 3.03 2.48 -20.34
CA LEU A 227 1.57 2.58 -20.15
C LEU A 227 0.87 1.23 -20.33
N ALA A 228 1.25 0.44 -21.33
CA ALA A 228 0.72 -0.91 -21.51
C ALA A 228 1.04 -1.76 -20.26
N MET A 229 2.25 -1.65 -19.72
CA MET A 229 2.61 -2.34 -18.47
C MET A 229 1.85 -1.80 -17.26
N ALA A 230 1.68 -0.48 -17.11
CA ALA A 230 0.89 0.08 -16.00
C ALA A 230 -0.61 -0.33 -16.08
N VAL A 231 -1.18 -0.36 -17.29
CA VAL A 231 -2.56 -0.82 -17.52
C VAL A 231 -2.69 -2.32 -17.29
N ILE A 232 -1.80 -3.13 -17.86
CA ILE A 232 -1.78 -4.59 -17.64
C ILE A 232 -1.61 -4.91 -16.15
N GLN A 233 -0.79 -4.13 -15.45
CA GLN A 233 -0.54 -4.33 -14.03
C GLN A 233 -1.73 -3.88 -13.17
N SER A 234 -2.36 -2.75 -13.49
CA SER A 234 -3.64 -2.37 -12.87
C SER A 234 -4.70 -3.43 -13.13
N LEU A 235 -4.81 -3.94 -14.36
CA LEU A 235 -5.73 -5.03 -14.70
C LEU A 235 -5.38 -6.33 -13.97
N ALA A 236 -4.11 -6.67 -13.82
CA ALA A 236 -3.66 -7.86 -13.08
C ALA A 236 -3.93 -7.74 -11.58
N LEU A 237 -3.71 -6.55 -11.00
CA LEU A 237 -4.08 -6.25 -9.61
C LEU A 237 -5.60 -6.29 -9.43
N THR A 238 -6.36 -5.75 -10.37
CA THR A 238 -7.83 -5.74 -10.33
C THR A 238 -8.40 -7.14 -10.53
N ALA A 239 -7.80 -7.95 -11.41
CA ALA A 239 -8.15 -9.35 -11.62
C ALA A 239 -7.78 -10.21 -10.40
N GLY A 240 -6.60 -9.98 -9.81
CA GLY A 240 -6.18 -10.65 -8.58
C GLY A 240 -7.10 -10.31 -7.40
N MET A 241 -7.46 -9.04 -7.24
CA MET A 241 -8.42 -8.58 -6.23
C MET A 241 -9.82 -9.18 -6.47
N SER A 242 -10.28 -9.19 -7.72
CA SER A 242 -11.55 -9.81 -8.11
C SER A 242 -11.55 -11.31 -7.81
N ALA A 243 -10.44 -12.01 -8.05
CA ALA A 243 -10.29 -13.43 -7.72
C ALA A 243 -10.31 -13.66 -6.21
N ILE A 244 -9.65 -12.82 -5.42
CA ILE A 244 -9.67 -12.89 -3.94
C ILE A 244 -11.09 -12.63 -3.42
N LEU A 245 -11.77 -11.60 -3.93
CA LEU A 245 -13.16 -11.28 -3.58
C LEU A 245 -14.10 -12.44 -3.95
N TRP A 246 -13.90 -13.05 -5.11
CA TRP A 246 -14.64 -14.23 -5.54
C TRP A 246 -14.43 -15.43 -4.60
N LEU A 247 -13.18 -15.71 -4.21
CA LEU A 247 -12.87 -16.78 -3.25
C LEU A 247 -13.44 -16.51 -1.86
N ALA A 248 -13.37 -15.26 -1.40
CA ALA A 248 -13.98 -14.83 -0.14
C ALA A 248 -15.51 -15.01 -0.17
N TRP A 249 -16.15 -14.62 -1.28
CA TRP A 249 -17.58 -14.82 -1.50
C TRP A 249 -17.98 -16.30 -1.51
N GLN A 250 -17.21 -17.15 -2.19
CA GLN A 250 -17.43 -18.60 -2.19
C GLN A 250 -17.33 -19.18 -0.77
N SER A 251 -16.31 -18.78 0.00
CA SER A 251 -16.17 -19.21 1.40
C SER A 251 -17.35 -18.79 2.27
N ALA A 252 -17.90 -17.59 2.05
CA ALA A 252 -19.07 -17.10 2.78
C ALA A 252 -20.34 -17.89 2.40
N ARG A 253 -20.50 -18.20 1.11
CA ARG A 253 -21.61 -19.03 0.61
C ARG A 253 -21.58 -20.43 1.22
N ASP A 254 -20.43 -21.08 1.26
CA ASP A 254 -20.29 -22.42 1.86
C ASP A 254 -20.66 -22.43 3.35
N ALA A 255 -20.25 -21.39 4.09
CA ALA A 255 -20.60 -21.25 5.50
C ALA A 255 -22.12 -21.05 5.70
N TRP A 256 -22.74 -20.25 4.82
CA TRP A 256 -24.18 -20.01 4.83
C TRP A 256 -24.98 -21.28 4.52
N ASP A 257 -24.54 -22.08 3.55
CA ASP A 257 -25.20 -23.33 3.19
C ASP A 257 -25.03 -24.40 4.28
N ALA A 258 -23.92 -24.38 5.03
CA ALA A 258 -23.74 -25.24 6.20
C ALA A 258 -24.76 -24.92 7.31
N THR A 259 -25.06 -23.65 7.56
CA THR A 259 -26.13 -23.25 8.50
C THR A 259 -27.53 -23.61 8.02
N LYS A 260 -27.75 -23.71 6.70
CA LYS A 260 -29.03 -24.12 6.10
C LYS A 260 -29.27 -25.62 6.05
N ARG A 261 -28.34 -26.46 6.53
CA ARG A 261 -28.61 -27.88 6.80
C ARG A 261 -28.84 -28.13 8.29
N PRO A 262 -29.83 -27.50 8.95
CA PRO A 262 -30.19 -27.90 10.29
C PRO A 262 -30.89 -29.26 10.18
N PHE A 263 -30.54 -30.18 11.08
CA PHE A 263 -31.31 -31.37 11.47
C PHE A 263 -31.26 -32.71 10.71
N SER A 264 -30.85 -32.84 9.44
CA SER A 264 -30.98 -34.18 8.81
C SER A 264 -29.98 -35.23 9.33
N VAL A 265 -28.81 -34.82 9.85
CA VAL A 265 -27.77 -35.74 10.33
C VAL A 265 -27.97 -36.15 11.79
N MET A 266 -28.64 -35.33 12.61
CA MET A 266 -28.95 -35.70 14.00
C MET A 266 -30.02 -36.80 14.09
N SER A 267 -30.84 -36.96 13.04
CA SER A 267 -31.83 -38.04 12.92
C SER A 267 -31.22 -39.43 12.67
N ARG A 268 -29.99 -39.53 12.11
CA ARG A 268 -29.31 -40.84 11.96
C ARG A 268 -28.56 -41.31 13.20
N ALA A 269 -28.16 -40.40 14.08
CA ALA A 269 -27.49 -40.77 15.33
C ALA A 269 -28.46 -41.39 16.35
N SER A 270 -29.75 -41.06 16.31
CA SER A 270 -30.76 -41.70 17.17
C SER A 270 -31.15 -43.11 16.72
N GLN A 271 -31.03 -43.45 15.42
CA GLN A 271 -31.36 -44.79 14.93
C GLN A 271 -30.29 -45.86 15.24
N LEU A 272 -29.06 -45.46 15.57
CA LEU A 272 -27.98 -46.39 15.94
C LEU A 272 -27.98 -46.80 17.42
N PHE A 273 -28.83 -46.20 18.27
CA PHE A 273 -28.95 -46.54 19.69
C PHE A 273 -30.19 -47.37 20.06
N SER A 274 -30.95 -47.85 19.06
CA SER A 274 -32.09 -48.76 19.27
C SER A 274 -31.76 -50.18 18.81
N THR A 275 -30.78 -50.82 19.44
CA THR A 275 -30.64 -52.29 19.37
C THR A 275 -31.20 -52.87 20.67
N PRO A 276 -32.32 -53.62 20.63
CA PRO A 276 -32.85 -54.30 21.81
C PRO A 276 -31.94 -55.47 22.18
N TYR A 277 -31.51 -55.49 23.44
CA TYR A 277 -31.08 -56.70 24.15
C TYR A 277 -32.29 -57.30 24.86
#